data_AF-A0A2D6X4Q6-F1
#
_entry.id   AF-A0A2D6X4Q6-F1
#
_cell.length_a   1.000
_cell.length_b   1.000
_cell.length_c   1.000
_cell.angle_alpha   90.00
_cell.angle_beta   90.00
_cell.angle_gamma   90.00
#
_symmetry.space_group_name_H-M   'P 1'
#
loop_
_entity.id
_entity.type
_entity.pdbx_description
1 polymer ?
#
loop_
_entity_poly.entity_id
_entity_poly.type
_entity_poly.pdbx_seq_one_letter_code
_entity_poly.pdbx_strand_id
1 'polypeptide(L)' 'MNTITLIIIPGAGARSVSLQPNTTVAQLVCQENLHGRDIIIDGVGIASSQYDIMLITHNAEVFATGSVKGNTKGK' A
#
# COMPACT_ATOMS: atom_id res chain seq x y z
N MET A 1 8.90 2.01 -15.95
CA MET A 1 8.56 2.93 -14.85
C MET A 1 7.10 2.67 -14.51
N ASN A 2 6.79 2.36 -13.25
CA ASN A 2 5.45 1.97 -12.84
C ASN A 2 4.79 3.11 -12.03
N THR A 3 3.74 3.75 -12.53
CA THR A 3 3.01 4.79 -11.80
C THR A 3 1.80 4.21 -11.07
N ILE A 4 1.63 4.58 -9.81
CA ILE A 4 0.46 4.24 -8.98
C ILE A 4 -0.18 5.49 -8.38
N THR A 5 -1.41 5.35 -7.88
CA THR A 5 -2.04 6.35 -7.01
C THR A 5 -1.90 5.88 -5.56
N LEU A 6 -1.20 6.65 -4.74
CA LEU A 6 -1.07 6.40 -3.30
C LEU A 6 -1.97 7.37 -2.53
N ILE A 7 -2.85 6.82 -1.70
CA ILE A 7 -3.78 7.57 -0.84
C ILE A 7 -3.44 7.28 0.62
N ILE A 8 -3.05 8.31 1.38
CA ILE A 8 -2.66 8.17 2.79
C ILE A 8 -3.76 8.74 3.69
N ILE A 9 -4.33 7.92 4.57
CA ILE A 9 -5.47 8.28 5.44
C ILE A 9 -5.21 7.89 6.90
N PRO A 10 -5.35 8.79 7.89
CA PRO A 10 -5.24 10.24 7.73
C PRO A 10 -3.83 10.59 7.19
N GLY A 11 -3.71 11.72 6.48
CA GLY A 11 -2.43 12.18 5.97
C GLY A 11 -2.53 13.03 4.72
N ALA A 12 -1.52 12.88 3.85
CA ALA A 12 -1.26 13.72 2.68
C ALA A 12 -2.30 13.64 1.55
N GLY A 13 -3.33 12.81 1.69
CA GLY A 13 -4.33 12.59 0.63
C GLY A 13 -3.79 11.73 -0.51
N ALA A 14 -4.37 11.89 -1.70
CA ALA A 14 -4.02 11.13 -2.90
C ALA A 14 -2.91 11.82 -3.69
N ARG A 15 -1.89 11.06 -4.11
CA ARG A 15 -0.83 11.51 -5.02
C ARG A 15 -0.34 10.39 -5.92
N SER A 16 0.22 10.75 -7.07
CA SER A 16 0.90 9.78 -7.94
C SER A 16 2.31 9.50 -7.45
N VAL A 17 2.70 8.22 -7.44
CA VAL A 17 4.06 7.77 -7.08
C VAL A 17 4.62 6.93 -8.23
N SER A 18 5.86 7.20 -8.61
CA SER A 18 6.59 6.40 -9.58
C SER A 18 7.45 5.36 -8.86
N LEU A 19 7.26 4.10 -9.23
CA LEU A 19 7.94 2.93 -8.71
C LEU A 19 8.78 2.26 -9.81
N GLN A 20 9.75 1.47 -9.37
CA GLN A 20 10.45 0.56 -10.28
C GLN A 20 9.51 -0.59 -10.69
N PRO A 21 9.72 -1.21 -11.86
CA PRO A 21 9.02 -2.44 -12.19
C PRO A 21 9.26 -3.51 -11.12
N ASN A 22 8.26 -4.34 -10.85
CA ASN A 22 8.31 -5.41 -9.85
C ASN A 22 8.61 -4.91 -8.42
N THR A 23 8.25 -3.68 -8.08
CA THR A 23 8.27 -3.20 -6.70
C THR A 23 7.29 -4.00 -5.84
N THR A 24 7.76 -4.51 -4.70
CA THR A 24 6.93 -5.22 -3.73
C THR A 24 6.22 -4.23 -2.81
N VAL A 25 5.17 -4.69 -2.12
CA VAL A 25 4.49 -3.87 -1.09
C VAL A 25 5.46 -3.45 0.03
N ALA A 26 6.37 -4.34 0.45
CA ALA A 26 7.39 -4.01 1.45
C ALA A 26 8.28 -2.85 1.00
N GLN A 27 8.72 -2.86 -0.25
CA GLN A 27 9.55 -1.80 -0.82
C GLN A 27 8.79 -0.47 -0.89
N LEU A 28 7.52 -0.47 -1.29
CA LEU A 28 6.68 0.74 -1.25
C LEU A 28 6.56 1.27 0.19
N VAL A 29 6.30 0.39 1.15
CA VAL A 29 6.16 0.77 2.57
C VAL A 29 7.43 1.46 3.08
N CYS A 30 8.61 0.94 2.73
CA CYS A 30 9.88 1.57 3.09
C CYS A 30 10.12 2.88 2.35
N GLN A 31 9.89 2.93 1.04
CA GLN A 31 10.13 4.12 0.20
C GLN A 31 9.27 5.31 0.66
N GLU A 32 8.01 5.05 0.96
CA GLU A 32 7.01 6.08 1.28
C GLU A 32 6.77 6.24 2.80
N ASN A 33 7.59 5.58 3.63
CA ASN A 33 7.53 5.62 5.09
C ASN A 33 6.11 5.28 5.65
N LEU A 34 5.53 4.18 5.18
CA LEU A 34 4.16 3.75 5.50
C LEU A 34 4.12 2.71 6.64
N HIS A 35 5.12 2.69 7.50
CA HIS A 35 5.21 1.71 8.59
C HIS A 35 4.00 1.80 9.55
N GLY A 36 3.49 0.65 9.97
CA GLY A 36 2.34 0.56 10.87
C GLY A 36 0.98 0.88 10.22
N ARG A 37 0.94 1.03 8.89
CA ARG A 37 -0.31 1.25 8.14
C ARG A 37 -0.83 -0.05 7.54
N ASP A 38 -2.15 -0.15 7.49
CA ASP A 38 -2.82 -1.17 6.69
C ASP A 38 -2.73 -0.75 5.22
N ILE A 39 -2.34 -1.70 4.37
CA ILE A 39 -2.21 -1.49 2.94
C ILE A 39 -3.37 -2.19 2.23
N ILE A 40 -4.11 -1.44 1.42
CA ILE A 40 -5.20 -1.92 0.59
C ILE A 40 -4.83 -1.57 -0.85
N ILE A 41 -4.88 -2.55 -1.74
CA ILE A 41 -4.57 -2.38 -3.17
C ILE A 41 -5.82 -2.74 -3.96
N ASP A 42 -6.31 -1.80 -4.77
CA ASP A 42 -7.50 -1.95 -5.62
C ASP A 42 -8.71 -2.49 -4.83
N GLY A 43 -8.88 -2.02 -3.60
CA GLY A 43 -9.96 -2.41 -2.70
C GLY A 43 -9.71 -3.69 -1.90
N VAL A 44 -8.58 -4.38 -2.08
CA VAL A 44 -8.23 -5.62 -1.37
C VAL A 44 -7.17 -5.35 -0.30
N GLY A 45 -7.48 -5.67 0.96
CA GLY A 45 -6.54 -5.59 2.06
C GLY A 45 -5.41 -6.62 1.91
N ILE A 46 -4.16 -6.15 1.98
CA ILE A 46 -2.98 -7.01 1.85
C ILE A 46 -2.51 -7.42 3.24
N ALA A 47 -2.35 -8.73 3.45
CA ALA A 47 -1.79 -9.23 4.70
C ALA A 47 -0.29 -8.90 4.78
N SER A 48 0.16 -8.45 5.95
CA SER A 48 1.58 -8.14 6.19
C SER A 48 2.55 -9.28 5.86
N SER A 49 2.11 -10.54 5.97
CA SER A 49 2.90 -11.73 5.57
C SER A 49 3.12 -11.86 4.07
N GLN A 50 2.39 -11.10 3.25
CA GLN A 50 2.51 -11.11 1.79
C GLN A 50 3.34 -9.93 1.27
N TYR A 51 3.80 -9.01 2.13
CA TYR A 51 4.39 -7.74 1.67
C TYR A 51 5.68 -7.94 0.85
N ASP A 52 6.45 -8.99 1.14
CA ASP A 52 7.71 -9.27 0.44
C ASP A 52 7.53 -9.94 -0.93
N ILE A 53 6.36 -10.51 -1.20
CA ILE A 53 6.08 -11.28 -2.43
C ILE A 53 5.02 -10.63 -3.32
N MET A 54 4.14 -9.81 -2.75
CA MET A 54 3.08 -9.14 -3.50
C MET A 54 3.67 -7.98 -4.29
N LEU A 55 3.58 -8.07 -5.61
CA LEU A 55 4.02 -7.03 -6.53
C LEU A 55 2.95 -5.97 -6.71
N ILE A 56 3.37 -4.72 -6.81
CA ILE A 56 2.49 -3.60 -7.14
C ILE A 56 2.40 -3.50 -8.66
N THR A 57 1.17 -3.61 -9.17
CA THR A 57 0.84 -3.54 -10.59
C THR A 57 0.81 -2.09 -11.10
N HIS A 58 0.72 -1.93 -12.42
CA HIS A 58 0.62 -0.61 -13.02
C HIS A 58 -0.76 0.00 -12.86
N ASN A 59 -0.78 1.31 -12.57
CA ASN A 59 -1.98 2.10 -12.28
C ASN A 59 -2.77 1.62 -11.05
N ALA A 60 -2.15 0.87 -10.14
CA ALA A 60 -2.79 0.42 -8.92
C ALA A 60 -3.21 1.59 -8.02
N GLU A 61 -4.33 1.43 -7.33
CA GLU A 61 -4.79 2.32 -6.27
C GLU A 61 -4.39 1.74 -4.91
N VAL A 62 -3.44 2.39 -4.24
CA VAL A 62 -2.93 1.94 -2.94
C VAL A 62 -3.42 2.88 -1.85
N PHE A 63 -4.21 2.35 -0.92
CA PHE A 63 -4.58 3.05 0.30
C PHE A 63 -3.68 2.61 1.45
N ALA A 64 -3.01 3.57 2.08
CA ALA A 64 -2.21 3.38 3.27
C ALA A 64 -2.93 4.04 4.46
N THR A 65 -3.76 3.25 5.14
CA THR A 65 -4.59 3.74 6.25
C THR A 65 -3.93 3.48 7.60
N GLY A 66 -4.07 4.42 8.55
CA GLY A 66 -3.85 4.11 9.96
C GLY A 66 -4.82 3.01 10.41
N SER A 67 -4.49 2.29 11.50
CA SER A 67 -5.33 1.21 12.04
C SER A 67 -6.76 1.68 12.24
N VAL A 68 -7.64 1.29 11.33
CA VAL A 68 -9.07 1.57 11.43
C VAL A 68 -9.68 0.54 12.38
N LYS A 69 -10.32 1.02 13.45
CA LYS A 69 -11.10 0.19 14.37
C LYS A 69 -12.12 -0.62 13.54
N GLY A 70 -11.88 -1.93 13.39
CA GLY A 70 -12.71 -2.82 12.58
C GLY A 70 -11.97 -3.62 11.50
N ASN A 71 -10.73 -3.27 11.17
CA ASN A 71 -9.88 -4.13 10.32
C ASN A 71 -9.26 -5.27 11.15
N THR A 72 -10.12 -6.08 11.77
CA THR A 72 -9.69 -7.33 12.38
C THR A 72 -9.28 -8.27 11.27
N LYS A 73 -7.98 -8.55 11.16
CA LYS A 73 -7.50 -9.74 10.46
C LYS A 73 -8.37 -10.91 10.93
N GLY A 74 -9.09 -11.53 10.00
CA GLY A 74 -9.85 -12.74 10.29
C GLY A 74 -8.94 -13.70 11.06
N LYS A 75 -9.33 -14.02 12.29
CA LYS A 75 -8.67 -15.05 13.09
C LYS A 75 -8.86 -16.41 12.42
#